data_AF-X1MBZ6-F1
#
_entry.id   AF-X1MBZ6-F1
#
_cell.length_a   1.000
_cell.length_b   1.000
_cell.length_c   1.000
_cell.angle_alpha   90.00
_cell.angle_beta   90.00
_cell.angle_gamma   90.00
#
_symmetry.space_group_name_H-M   'P 1'
#
loop_
_entity.id
_entity.type
_entity.pdbx_description
1 polymer ?
#
loop_
_entity_poly.entity_id
_entity_poly.type
_entity_poly.pdbx_seq_one_letter_code
_entity_poly.pdbx_strand_id
1 'polypeptide(L)'
;MITLKTLLLYDWIKGDKEVKSLEQEYILYKGAILRLAEEFCWLADSLAAIAESACWKKKRKEDLKKIILLSERLIEGVEEEGLNLARLYIPGLSRYYIKRLVREGYADEKCLRGLREEELAKVLPERLVKRIQKRIKEDKDDQEAK
;
A
#
# COMPACT_ATOMS: atom_id res chain seq x y z
N MET A 1 16.85 17.13 -13.68
CA MET A 1 17.34 17.13 -12.28
C MET A 1 16.25 16.55 -11.41
N ILE A 2 16.36 15.27 -11.05
CA ILE A 2 15.44 14.62 -10.09
C ILE A 2 15.86 15.09 -8.70
N THR A 3 14.94 15.66 -7.92
CA THR A 3 15.26 16.14 -6.57
C THR A 3 15.44 14.97 -5.60
N LEU A 4 16.24 15.13 -4.54
CA LEU A 4 16.45 14.11 -3.50
C LEU A 4 15.12 13.56 -2.93
N LYS A 5 14.13 14.44 -2.71
CA LYS A 5 12.79 14.08 -2.22
C LYS A 5 12.05 13.16 -3.18
N THR A 6 12.16 13.42 -4.49
CA THR A 6 11.53 12.58 -5.51
C THR A 6 12.13 11.17 -5.52
N LEU A 7 13.46 11.06 -5.36
CA LEU A 7 14.12 9.75 -5.31
C LEU A 7 13.75 8.96 -4.04
N LEU A 8 13.72 9.63 -2.88
CA LEU A 8 13.25 9.04 -1.63
C LEU A 8 11.82 8.49 -1.76
N LEU A 9 10.90 9.29 -2.30
CA LEU A 9 9.51 8.86 -2.47
C LEU A 9 9.38 7.73 -3.49
N TYR A 10 10.22 7.72 -4.52
CA TYR A 10 10.29 6.61 -5.46
C TYR A 10 10.71 5.30 -4.77
N ASP A 11 11.78 5.32 -3.98
CA ASP A 11 12.23 4.14 -3.22
C ASP A 11 11.21 3.75 -2.13
N TRP A 12 10.50 4.73 -1.56
CA TRP A 12 9.40 4.50 -0.63
C TRP A 12 8.25 3.74 -1.31
N ILE A 13 7.75 4.17 -2.46
CA ILE A 13 6.64 3.46 -3.14
C ILE A 13 7.07 2.16 -3.82
N LYS A 14 8.37 1.98 -4.09
CA LYS A 14 8.91 0.73 -4.63
C LYS A 14 8.89 -0.41 -3.61
N GLY A 15 8.84 -0.10 -2.32
CA GLY A 15 8.74 -1.15 -1.30
C GLY A 15 10.00 -2.01 -1.14
N ASP A 16 11.02 -1.87 -2.00
CA ASP A 16 12.12 -2.81 -2.12
C ASP A 16 13.12 -2.70 -0.97
N LYS A 17 13.29 -1.50 -0.42
CA LYS A 17 14.12 -1.21 0.75
C LYS A 17 13.32 -1.27 2.06
N GLU A 18 13.94 -1.82 3.09
CA GLU A 18 13.40 -1.69 4.45
C GLU A 18 13.46 -0.24 4.91
N VAL A 19 12.56 0.16 5.81
CA VAL A 19 12.53 1.53 6.33
C VAL A 19 13.88 1.93 6.92
N LYS A 20 14.54 1.02 7.66
CA LYS A 20 15.86 1.26 8.24
C LYS A 20 16.92 1.58 7.18
N SER A 21 16.87 0.92 6.02
CA SER A 21 17.79 1.20 4.91
C SER A 21 17.52 2.58 4.31
N LEU A 22 16.25 2.96 4.15
CA LEU A 22 15.89 4.32 3.72
C LEU A 22 16.36 5.38 4.71
N GLU A 23 16.21 5.12 6.02
CA GLU A 23 16.65 6.06 7.05
C GLU A 23 18.16 6.32 6.98
N GLN A 24 18.96 5.27 6.74
CA GLN A 24 20.42 5.36 6.62
C GLN A 24 20.86 6.07 5.33
N GLU A 25 20.25 5.73 4.21
CA GLU A 25 20.63 6.25 2.89
C GLU A 25 20.28 7.73 2.73
N TYR A 26 19.11 8.13 3.22
CA TYR A 26 18.61 9.50 3.08
C TYR A 26 18.88 10.36 4.32
N ILE A 27 19.45 9.79 5.38
CA ILE A 27 19.77 10.46 6.66
C ILE A 27 18.51 11.14 7.24
N LEU A 28 17.42 10.38 7.28
CA LEU A 28 16.10 10.83 7.76
C LEU A 28 15.51 9.78 8.67
N TYR A 29 14.77 10.21 9.69
CA TYR A 29 13.98 9.29 10.50
C TYR A 29 12.70 8.88 9.78
N LYS A 30 12.18 7.69 10.10
CA LYS A 30 10.92 7.14 9.59
C LYS A 30 9.78 8.14 9.67
N GLY A 31 9.68 8.88 10.78
CA GLY A 31 8.64 9.91 10.94
C GLY A 31 8.71 11.01 9.88
N ALA A 32 9.91 11.43 9.47
CA ALA A 32 10.10 12.41 8.41
C ALA A 32 9.74 11.81 7.03
N ILE A 33 10.08 10.55 6.78
CA ILE A 33 9.70 9.84 5.54
C ILE A 33 8.17 9.74 5.44
N LEU A 34 7.50 9.32 6.52
CA LEU A 34 6.04 9.21 6.56
C LEU A 34 5.37 10.56 6.34
N ARG A 35 5.83 11.60 7.04
CA ARG A 35 5.31 12.95 6.86
C ARG A 35 5.48 13.45 5.43
N LEU A 36 6.65 13.21 4.83
CA LEU A 36 6.88 13.59 3.43
C LEU A 36 5.94 12.82 2.48
N ALA A 37 5.74 11.53 2.72
CA ALA A 37 4.84 10.71 1.93
C ALA A 37 3.38 11.19 2.05
N GLU A 38 2.94 11.55 3.24
CA GLU A 38 1.62 12.14 3.51
C GLU A 38 1.45 13.50 2.81
N GLU A 39 2.43 14.39 2.92
CA GLU A 39 2.41 15.69 2.23
C GLU A 39 2.27 15.53 0.72
N PHE A 40 2.99 14.57 0.12
CA PHE A 40 2.92 14.32 -1.32
C PHE A 40 1.67 13.53 -1.74
N CYS A 41 1.13 12.66 -0.89
CA CYS A 41 -0.17 12.02 -1.08
C CYS A 41 -1.24 13.10 -1.23
N TRP A 42 -1.28 14.05 -0.29
CA TRP A 42 -2.25 15.15 -0.32
C TRP A 42 -2.12 16.03 -1.57
N LEU A 43 -0.89 16.27 -2.04
CA LEU A 43 -0.65 16.97 -3.31
C LEU A 43 -1.13 16.18 -4.53
N ALA A 44 -0.91 14.85 -4.55
CA ALA A 44 -1.37 13.97 -5.62
C ALA A 44 -2.91 13.89 -5.65
N ASP A 45 -3.55 13.77 -4.49
CA ASP A 45 -5.01 13.81 -4.36
C ASP A 45 -5.58 15.15 -4.84
N SER A 46 -4.95 16.26 -4.45
CA SER A 46 -5.35 17.60 -4.90
C SER A 46 -5.23 17.73 -6.42
N LEU A 47 -4.15 17.21 -7.00
CA LEU A 47 -3.96 17.18 -8.45
C LEU A 47 -5.02 16.31 -9.14
N ALA A 48 -5.37 15.16 -8.58
CA ALA A 48 -6.44 14.32 -9.09
C ALA A 48 -7.78 15.09 -9.10
N ALA A 49 -8.14 15.74 -8.00
CA ALA A 49 -9.36 16.54 -7.89
C ALA A 49 -9.43 17.68 -8.93
N ILE A 50 -8.32 18.37 -9.18
CA ILE A 50 -8.22 19.39 -10.24
C ILE A 50 -8.36 18.76 -11.62
N ALA A 51 -7.72 17.62 -11.87
CA ALA A 51 -7.83 16.91 -13.15
C ALA A 51 -9.28 16.44 -13.41
N GLU A 52 -9.98 15.97 -12.37
CA GLU A 52 -11.39 15.60 -12.46
C GLU A 52 -12.27 16.79 -12.85
N SER A 53 -12.07 17.95 -12.22
CA SER A 53 -12.84 19.18 -12.53
C SER A 53 -12.50 19.72 -13.92
N ALA A 54 -11.26 19.55 -14.38
CA ALA A 54 -10.82 19.83 -15.75
C ALA A 54 -11.33 18.81 -16.81
N CYS A 55 -12.28 17.95 -16.45
CA CYS A 55 -12.91 16.95 -17.34
C CYS A 55 -11.97 15.87 -17.87
N TRP A 56 -10.88 15.54 -17.16
CA TRP A 56 -9.94 14.48 -17.59
C TRP A 56 -10.56 13.10 -17.61
N LYS A 57 -11.68 12.87 -16.90
CA LYS A 57 -12.45 11.61 -16.93
C LYS A 57 -12.80 11.13 -18.35
N LYS A 58 -12.94 12.05 -19.32
CA LYS A 58 -13.24 11.74 -20.73
C LYS A 58 -12.02 11.77 -21.64
N LYS A 59 -11.10 12.71 -21.43
CA LYS A 59 -9.99 13.00 -22.35
C LYS A 59 -8.67 12.34 -21.98
N ARG A 60 -8.44 12.08 -20.69
CA ARG A 60 -7.17 11.63 -20.10
C ARG A 60 -7.41 10.70 -18.91
N LYS A 61 -8.28 9.71 -19.09
CA LYS A 61 -8.74 8.83 -18.02
C LYS A 61 -7.60 8.02 -17.42
N GLU A 62 -6.66 7.58 -18.24
CA GLU A 62 -5.48 6.80 -17.84
C GLU A 62 -4.54 7.62 -16.98
N ASP A 63 -4.31 8.89 -17.32
CA ASP A 63 -3.46 9.78 -16.53
C ASP A 63 -4.09 10.10 -15.17
N LEU A 64 -5.40 10.33 -15.13
CA LEU A 64 -6.14 10.51 -13.88
C LEU A 64 -5.99 9.27 -12.97
N LYS A 65 -6.15 8.07 -13.52
CA LYS A 65 -5.95 6.82 -12.78
C LYS A 65 -4.54 6.70 -12.21
N LYS A 66 -3.51 7.07 -12.99
CA LYS A 66 -2.12 7.05 -12.53
C LYS A 66 -1.87 8.01 -11.36
N ILE A 67 -2.50 9.19 -11.37
CA ILE A 67 -2.37 10.16 -10.28
C ILE A 67 -3.02 9.62 -9.00
N ILE A 68 -4.24 9.09 -9.10
CA ILE A 68 -4.96 8.47 -7.97
C ILE A 68 -4.14 7.32 -7.40
N LEU A 69 -3.66 6.43 -8.27
CA LEU A 69 -2.84 5.30 -7.88
C LEU A 69 -1.53 5.73 -7.20
N LEU A 70 -0.87 6.77 -7.72
CA LEU A 70 0.34 7.32 -7.11
C LEU A 70 0.05 7.82 -5.69
N SER A 71 -1.08 8.49 -5.48
CA SER A 71 -1.48 8.98 -4.17
C SER A 71 -1.60 7.85 -3.15
N GLU A 72 -2.35 6.79 -3.50
CA GLU A 72 -2.51 5.62 -2.63
C GLU A 72 -1.17 4.92 -2.33
N ARG A 73 -0.29 4.80 -3.34
CA ARG A 73 1.04 4.22 -3.13
C ARG A 73 1.92 5.07 -2.22
N LEU A 74 1.78 6.39 -2.26
CA LEU A 74 2.52 7.30 -1.39
C LEU A 74 2.14 7.08 0.07
N ILE A 75 0.85 7.02 0.41
CA ILE A 75 0.44 6.84 1.81
C ILE A 75 0.80 5.44 2.34
N GLU A 76 0.64 4.40 1.53
CA GLU A 76 0.89 3.01 1.96
C GLU A 76 2.37 2.61 1.88
N GLY A 77 3.15 3.24 1.00
CA GLY A 77 4.56 2.91 0.78
C GLY A 77 4.78 1.53 0.15
N VAL A 78 3.89 1.12 -0.74
CA VAL A 78 3.91 -0.17 -1.42
C VAL A 78 3.75 -0.01 -2.94
N GLU A 79 4.14 -1.05 -3.67
CA GLU A 79 3.84 -1.15 -5.10
C GLU A 79 2.35 -1.40 -5.33
N GLU A 80 1.90 -1.23 -6.57
CA GLU A 80 0.49 -1.34 -6.95
C GLU A 80 -0.10 -2.71 -6.56
N GLU A 81 0.67 -3.77 -6.73
CA GLU A 81 0.34 -5.15 -6.40
C GLU A 81 0.06 -5.34 -4.89
N GLY A 82 0.61 -4.49 -4.04
CA GLY A 82 0.41 -4.53 -2.59
C GLY A 82 -0.78 -3.73 -2.08
N LEU A 83 -1.37 -2.87 -2.91
CA LEU A 83 -2.44 -1.95 -2.48
C LEU A 83 -3.71 -2.68 -2.04
N ASN A 84 -4.05 -3.79 -2.70
CA ASN A 84 -5.22 -4.57 -2.34
C ASN A 84 -5.10 -5.14 -0.91
N LEU A 85 -3.90 -5.49 -0.47
CA LEU A 85 -3.63 -5.91 0.91
C LEU A 85 -3.63 -4.74 1.89
N ALA A 86 -3.06 -3.60 1.48
CA ALA A 86 -3.02 -2.40 2.32
C ALA A 86 -4.44 -1.91 2.67
N ARG A 87 -5.34 -1.91 1.68
CA ARG A 87 -6.76 -1.54 1.81
C ARG A 87 -7.58 -2.43 2.76
N LEU A 88 -7.06 -3.61 3.14
CA LEU A 88 -7.71 -4.44 4.17
C LEU A 88 -7.58 -3.85 5.58
N TYR A 89 -6.70 -2.85 5.76
CA TYR A 89 -6.46 -2.15 7.03
C TYR A 89 -6.22 -3.07 8.22
N ILE A 90 -5.49 -4.19 7.98
CA ILE A 90 -5.23 -5.20 9.00
C ILE A 90 -4.16 -4.66 9.98
N PRO A 91 -4.47 -4.51 11.28
CA PRO A 91 -3.53 -3.94 12.23
C PRO A 91 -2.22 -4.73 12.33
N GLY A 92 -1.10 -4.06 12.10
CA GLY A 92 0.25 -4.65 12.13
C GLY A 92 0.70 -5.28 10.81
N LEU A 93 -0.16 -5.31 9.78
CA LEU A 93 0.22 -5.68 8.42
C LEU A 93 0.98 -4.51 7.76
N SER A 94 2.26 -4.39 8.10
CA SER A 94 3.12 -3.32 7.58
C SER A 94 3.50 -3.54 6.12
N ARG A 95 4.02 -2.49 5.45
CA ARG A 95 4.60 -2.57 4.09
C ARG A 95 5.60 -3.72 3.90
N TYR A 96 6.34 -4.06 4.95
CA TYR A 96 7.26 -5.20 4.95
C TYR A 96 6.52 -6.54 4.76
N TYR A 97 5.45 -6.76 5.53
CA TYR A 97 4.67 -7.99 5.43
C TYR A 97 3.81 -8.04 4.17
N ILE A 98 3.26 -6.90 3.73
CA ILE A 98 2.54 -6.79 2.45
C ILE A 98 3.44 -7.27 1.31
N LYS A 99 4.67 -6.74 1.24
CA LYS A 99 5.65 -7.16 0.23
C LYS A 99 6.00 -8.65 0.32
N ARG A 100 6.15 -9.21 1.53
CA ARG A 100 6.39 -10.65 1.70
C ARG A 100 5.23 -11.47 1.14
N LEU A 101 3.99 -11.08 1.40
CA LEU A 101 2.81 -11.73 0.83
C LEU A 101 2.81 -11.65 -0.70
N VAL A 102 3.03 -10.46 -1.27
CA VAL A 102 3.07 -10.26 -2.73
C VAL A 102 4.15 -11.13 -3.39
N ARG A 103 5.34 -11.25 -2.77
CA ARG A 103 6.44 -12.10 -3.27
C ARG A 103 6.07 -13.59 -3.32
N GLU A 104 5.23 -14.04 -2.41
CA GLU A 104 4.71 -15.41 -2.37
C GLU A 104 3.48 -15.61 -3.28
N GLY A 105 3.09 -14.58 -4.04
CA GLY A 105 1.93 -14.61 -4.93
C GLY A 105 0.60 -14.27 -4.27
N TYR A 106 0.61 -13.85 -3.00
CA TYR A 106 -0.58 -13.44 -2.28
C TYR A 106 -0.74 -11.93 -2.38
N ALA A 107 -1.44 -11.45 -3.40
CA ALA A 107 -1.58 -10.01 -3.67
C ALA A 107 -2.95 -9.44 -3.28
N ASP A 108 -3.93 -10.27 -2.94
CA ASP A 108 -5.27 -9.83 -2.61
C ASP A 108 -5.97 -10.70 -1.56
N GLU A 109 -7.15 -10.25 -1.12
CA GLU A 109 -7.98 -10.95 -0.15
C GLU A 109 -8.44 -12.34 -0.63
N LYS A 110 -8.65 -12.52 -1.94
CA LYS A 110 -9.12 -13.80 -2.51
C LYS A 110 -8.04 -14.87 -2.35
N CYS A 111 -6.78 -14.51 -2.56
CA CYS A 111 -5.63 -15.36 -2.25
C CYS A 111 -5.66 -15.76 -0.77
N LEU A 112 -5.83 -14.79 0.14
CA LEU A 112 -5.81 -15.05 1.58
C LEU A 112 -6.99 -15.93 2.06
N ARG A 113 -8.17 -15.80 1.44
CA ARG A 113 -9.36 -16.62 1.73
C ARG A 113 -9.15 -18.11 1.43
N GLY A 114 -8.32 -18.44 0.44
CA GLY A 114 -8.05 -19.81 0.01
C GLY A 114 -6.97 -20.54 0.81
N LEU A 115 -6.21 -19.83 1.65
CA LEU A 115 -5.04 -20.38 2.34
C LEU A 115 -5.36 -20.93 3.71
N ARG A 116 -4.65 -22.00 4.09
CA ARG A 116 -4.68 -22.53 5.45
C ARG A 116 -3.79 -21.70 6.38
N GLU A 117 -4.08 -21.76 7.69
CA GLU A 117 -3.28 -21.09 8.72
C GLU A 117 -1.80 -21.46 8.62
N GLU A 118 -1.53 -22.75 8.40
CA GLU A 118 -0.20 -23.33 8.26
C GLU A 118 0.60 -22.76 7.09
N GLU A 119 -0.07 -22.39 5.99
CA GLU A 119 0.56 -21.83 4.79
C GLU A 119 0.93 -20.36 5.03
N LEU A 120 0.03 -19.61 5.65
CA LEU A 120 0.28 -18.22 6.04
C LEU A 120 1.34 -18.09 7.14
N ALA A 121 1.38 -19.04 8.08
CA ALA A 121 2.36 -19.05 9.19
C ALA A 121 3.80 -19.25 8.72
N LYS A 122 4.03 -19.79 7.52
CA LYS A 122 5.37 -19.85 6.89
C LYS A 122 5.88 -18.48 6.49
N VAL A 123 4.98 -17.56 6.15
CA VAL A 123 5.31 -16.23 5.61
C VAL A 123 5.18 -15.15 6.68
N LEU A 124 4.24 -15.30 7.61
CA LEU A 124 3.88 -14.29 8.60
C LEU A 124 3.95 -14.84 10.04
N PRO A 125 4.23 -13.99 11.03
CA PRO A 125 4.06 -14.34 12.44
C PRO A 125 2.62 -14.78 12.74
N GLU A 126 2.44 -15.81 13.57
CA GLU A 126 1.13 -16.37 13.93
C GLU A 126 0.10 -15.32 14.37
N ARG A 127 0.55 -14.30 15.11
CA ARG A 127 -0.33 -13.20 15.56
C ARG A 127 -0.97 -12.45 14.40
N LEU A 128 -0.24 -12.26 13.29
CA LEU A 128 -0.77 -11.63 12.08
C LEU A 128 -1.67 -12.59 11.31
N VAL A 129 -1.32 -13.87 11.22
CA VAL A 129 -2.16 -14.88 10.57
C VAL A 129 -3.56 -14.91 11.21
N LYS A 130 -3.63 -14.96 12.55
CA LYS A 130 -4.90 -14.94 13.28
C LYS A 130 -5.71 -13.67 13.03
N ARG A 131 -5.04 -12.50 12.91
CA ARG A 131 -5.72 -11.23 12.59
C ARG A 131 -6.27 -11.21 11.18
N ILE A 132 -5.51 -11.71 10.21
CA ILE A 132 -5.95 -11.83 8.81
C ILE A 132 -7.19 -12.72 8.73
N GLN A 133 -7.15 -13.90 9.33
CA GLN A 133 -8.30 -14.81 9.35
C GLN A 133 -9.52 -14.21 10.04
N LYS A 134 -9.33 -13.48 11.14
CA LYS A 134 -10.42 -12.78 11.82
C LYS A 134 -11.07 -11.76 10.89
N ARG A 135 -10.27 -10.92 10.22
CA ARG A 135 -10.77 -9.89 9.29
C ARG A 135 -11.56 -10.50 8.14
N ILE A 136 -11.04 -11.57 7.55
CA ILE A 136 -11.69 -12.28 6.45
C ILE A 136 -13.02 -12.92 6.88
N LYS A 137 -13.16 -13.36 8.13
CA LYS A 137 -14.43 -13.87 8.66
C LYS A 137 -15.46 -12.76 8.82
N GLU A 138 -15.07 -11.63 9.41
CA GLU A 138 -15.94 -10.46 9.57
C GLU A 138 -16.49 -9.98 8.21
N ASP A 139 -15.64 -9.90 7.18
CA ASP A 139 -16.06 -9.48 5.83
C ASP A 139 -17.00 -10.49 5.14
N LYS A 140 -17.02 -11.77 5.55
CA LYS A 140 -17.99 -12.76 5.04
C LYS A 140 -19.37 -12.57 5.68
N ASP A 141 -19.39 -12.40 7.00
CA ASP A 141 -20.63 -12.22 7.75
C ASP A 141 -21.37 -10.94 7.29
N ASP A 142 -20.63 -9.87 6.96
CA ASP A 142 -21.18 -8.62 6.42
C ASP A 142 -21.72 -8.74 4.97
N GLN A 143 -21.23 -9.73 4.21
CA GLN A 143 -21.70 -10.00 2.83
C GLN A 143 -22.94 -10.90 2.80
N GLU A 144 -23.09 -11.81 3.76
CA GLU A 144 -24.27 -12.70 3.88
C GLU A 144 -25.46 -12.01 4.56
N ALA A 145 -25.23 -10.91 5.29
CA ALA A 145 -26.28 -10.10 5.92
C ALA A 145 -26.92 -9.04 5.00
N LYS A 146 -26.54 -8.97 3.72
CA LYS A 146 -27.05 -8.03 2.70
C LYS A 146 -27.78 -8.77 1.58
#